data_AF-A0AA92T2B1-F1
#
_entry.id   AF-A0AA92T2B1-F1
#
_cell.length_a   1.000
_cell.length_b   1.000
_cell.length_c   1.000
_cell.angle_alpha   90.00
_cell.angle_beta   90.00
_cell.angle_gamma   90.00
#
_symmetry.space_group_name_H-M   'P 1'
#
loop_
_entity.id
_entity.type
_entity.pdbx_description
1 polymer ?
#
loop_
_entity_poly.entity_id
_entity_poly.type
_entity_poly.pdbx_seq_one_letter_code
_entity_poly.pdbx_strand_id
1 'polypeptide(L)'
;MKNLIRLNQYALLMGGVQLVSTRIDVRWGDSSMLEAEFILFKEASKTYHDFYHLLSGVDLAIKPLSVIHDFFDKHSNEIFMTISDTDVDKRRMDFCINYYHPFIRLLRKKIIGKLFFKLDDLSVYIQRLFCLKRNPRLNLFKGHQWMSLPHDFMLFLLSKEKYILSRFKYTCCADEIAIQTILMDSEYKKRLYVPIQNQNAALRLIDWNRGEPYVWKKDDIEEIMNSNNFFARKFSSFVDRDIVDFIKLKCS
;
A
#
# COMPACT_ATOMS: atom_id res chain seq x y z
N MET A 1 25.34 -0.59 -2.65
CA MET A 1 26.08 0.60 -3.13
C MET A 1 26.02 0.79 -4.65
N LYS A 2 26.41 -0.16 -5.50
CA LYS A 2 26.37 0.00 -6.97
C LYS A 2 24.98 0.38 -7.55
N ASN A 3 23.90 -0.23 -7.06
CA ASN A 3 22.54 0.11 -7.52
C ASN A 3 22.07 1.51 -7.06
N LEU A 4 22.57 2.00 -5.93
CA LEU A 4 22.22 3.33 -5.40
C LEU A 4 22.86 4.45 -6.22
N ILE A 5 24.14 4.27 -6.59
CA ILE A 5 24.88 5.21 -7.44
C ILE A 5 24.18 5.32 -8.80
N ARG A 6 23.72 4.19 -9.34
CA ARG A 6 22.99 4.14 -10.61
C ARG A 6 21.63 4.86 -10.52
N LEU A 7 20.86 4.66 -9.45
CA LEU A 7 19.57 5.34 -9.25
C LEU A 7 19.72 6.86 -9.05
N ASN A 8 20.73 7.30 -8.29
CA ASN A 8 21.02 8.73 -8.13
C ASN A 8 21.41 9.37 -9.47
N GLN A 9 22.22 8.69 -10.29
CA GLN A 9 22.56 9.15 -11.63
C GLN A 9 21.33 9.20 -12.56
N TYR A 10 20.46 8.19 -12.53
CA TYR A 10 19.21 8.22 -13.29
C TYR A 10 18.28 9.35 -12.86
N ALA A 11 18.12 9.60 -11.56
CA ALA A 11 17.29 10.68 -11.04
C ALA A 11 17.81 12.07 -11.43
N LEU A 12 19.13 12.24 -11.48
CA LEU A 12 19.75 13.50 -11.95
C LEU A 12 19.57 13.74 -13.46
N LEU A 13 19.43 12.67 -14.25
CA LEU A 13 19.25 12.74 -15.71
C LEU A 13 17.78 12.94 -16.11
N MET A 14 16.84 12.46 -15.31
CA MET A 14 15.41 12.54 -15.54
C MET A 14 14.82 13.66 -14.68
N GLY A 15 14.52 14.82 -15.25
CA GLY A 15 13.80 15.89 -14.54
C GLY A 15 12.52 15.35 -13.90
N GLY A 16 12.18 15.83 -12.69
CA GLY A 16 10.97 15.40 -11.97
C GLY A 16 11.12 14.12 -11.14
N VAL A 17 12.33 13.55 -11.01
CA VAL A 17 12.58 12.41 -10.12
C VAL A 17 13.32 12.85 -8.86
N GLN A 18 12.70 12.65 -7.70
CA GLN A 18 13.31 12.93 -6.40
C GLN A 18 13.46 11.67 -5.56
N LEU A 19 14.67 11.44 -5.07
CA LEU A 19 14.96 10.34 -4.17
C LEU A 19 14.84 10.81 -2.72
N VAL A 20 14.00 10.14 -1.95
CA VAL A 20 13.87 10.39 -0.51
C VAL A 20 15.24 10.20 0.18
N SER A 21 15.64 11.13 1.04
CA SER A 21 16.90 11.03 1.81
C SER A 21 16.80 10.04 2.97
N THR A 22 15.68 10.05 3.69
CA THR A 22 15.40 9.10 4.77
C THR A 22 15.17 7.70 4.22
N ARG A 23 15.99 6.74 4.63
CA ARG A 23 15.86 5.32 4.29
C ARG A 23 15.53 4.53 5.55
N ILE A 24 14.52 3.67 5.45
CA ILE A 24 14.17 2.75 6.51
C ILE A 24 14.20 1.30 6.01
N ASP A 25 14.52 0.38 6.92
CA ASP A 25 14.47 -1.06 6.65
C ASP A 25 13.02 -1.55 6.79
N VAL A 26 12.30 -1.52 5.67
CA VAL A 26 10.89 -1.94 5.59
C VAL A 26 10.80 -3.45 5.71
N ARG A 27 9.92 -3.94 6.59
CA ARG A 27 9.62 -5.37 6.74
C ARG A 27 8.16 -5.62 6.43
N TRP A 28 7.90 -6.68 5.65
CA TRP A 28 6.54 -7.03 5.24
C TRP A 28 5.65 -7.33 6.45
N GLY A 29 4.47 -6.70 6.50
CA GLY A 29 3.51 -6.82 7.59
C GLY A 29 3.87 -6.04 8.87
N ASP A 30 5.07 -5.46 8.97
CA ASP A 30 5.48 -4.63 10.10
C ASP A 30 5.02 -3.18 9.91
N SER A 31 4.82 -2.47 11.02
CA SER A 31 4.48 -1.03 11.02
C SER A 31 5.49 -0.13 10.27
N SER A 32 6.70 -0.63 9.98
CA SER A 32 7.66 0.08 9.10
C SER A 32 7.17 0.28 7.66
N MET A 33 6.20 -0.51 7.17
CA MET A 33 5.60 -0.25 5.85
C MET A 33 4.83 1.09 5.86
N LEU A 34 3.98 1.29 6.87
CA LEU A 34 3.24 2.54 7.07
C LEU A 34 4.18 3.73 7.32
N GLU A 35 5.28 3.51 8.06
CA GLU A 35 6.31 4.54 8.25
C GLU A 35 6.96 4.96 6.91
N ALA A 36 7.27 4.01 6.02
CA ALA A 36 7.80 4.31 4.70
C ALA A 36 6.81 5.12 3.85
N GLU A 37 5.52 4.79 3.92
CA GLU A 37 4.47 5.55 3.24
C GLU A 37 4.42 7.00 3.70
N PHE A 38 4.43 7.25 5.01
CA PHE A 38 4.41 8.62 5.54
C PHE A 38 5.68 9.41 5.17
N ILE A 39 6.83 8.75 5.10
CA ILE A 39 8.05 9.37 4.58
C ILE A 39 7.87 9.77 3.10
N LEU A 40 7.29 8.91 2.27
CA LEU A 40 7.00 9.20 0.86
C LEU A 40 5.97 10.34 0.72
N PHE A 41 4.91 10.32 1.51
CA PHE A 41 3.85 11.33 1.51
C PHE A 41 4.39 12.71 1.84
N LYS A 42 5.22 12.79 2.89
CA LYS A 42 5.91 14.04 3.24
C LYS A 42 6.79 14.55 2.12
N GLU A 43 7.54 13.67 1.47
CA GLU A 43 8.44 14.11 0.41
C GLU A 43 7.66 14.59 -0.81
N ALA A 44 6.66 13.82 -1.26
CA ALA A 44 5.86 14.16 -2.43
C ALA A 44 4.99 15.40 -2.22
N SER A 45 4.51 15.66 -1.00
CA SER A 45 3.65 16.80 -0.69
C SER A 45 4.39 18.15 -0.56
N LYS A 46 5.72 18.16 -0.64
CA LYS A 46 6.50 19.41 -0.70
C LYS A 46 6.17 20.26 -1.92
N THR A 47 5.68 19.62 -2.99
CA THR A 47 5.12 20.28 -4.16
C THR A 47 3.69 19.82 -4.37
N TYR A 48 2.91 20.69 -5.01
CA TYR A 48 1.53 20.40 -5.34
C TYR A 48 1.45 19.36 -6.47
N HIS A 49 0.57 18.39 -6.30
CA HIS A 49 0.17 17.42 -7.32
C HIS A 49 -1.33 17.16 -7.14
N ASP A 50 -2.10 17.08 -8.22
CA ASP A 50 -3.54 16.81 -8.14
C ASP A 50 -3.80 15.45 -7.50
N PHE A 51 -3.00 14.45 -7.87
CA PHE A 51 -3.04 13.09 -7.31
C PHE A 51 -1.67 12.56 -6.90
N TYR A 52 -1.70 11.73 -5.86
CA TYR A 52 -0.58 10.98 -5.32
C TYR A 52 -0.85 9.48 -5.50
N HIS A 53 -0.09 8.82 -6.36
CA HIS A 53 -0.23 7.39 -6.63
C HIS A 53 0.84 6.60 -5.87
N LEU A 54 0.42 5.73 -4.94
CA LEU A 54 1.35 4.79 -4.31
C LEU A 54 1.60 3.61 -5.26
N LEU A 55 2.88 3.32 -5.53
CA LEU A 55 3.36 2.22 -6.38
C LEU A 55 4.63 1.60 -5.78
N SER A 56 4.96 0.39 -6.20
CA SER A 56 6.18 -0.34 -5.87
C SER A 56 7.02 -0.62 -7.11
N GLY A 57 8.23 -1.14 -6.92
CA GLY A 57 9.13 -1.52 -8.01
C GLY A 57 8.68 -2.72 -8.86
N VAL A 58 7.52 -3.31 -8.59
CA VAL A 58 6.94 -4.43 -9.38
C VAL A 58 5.58 -4.08 -9.99
N ASP A 59 5.21 -2.80 -9.96
CA ASP A 59 4.01 -2.28 -10.63
C ASP A 59 4.37 -1.62 -11.95
N LEU A 60 3.45 -1.70 -12.92
CA LEU A 60 3.52 -0.95 -14.16
C LEU A 60 2.17 -0.29 -14.43
N ALA A 61 2.21 0.90 -15.06
CA ALA A 61 1.05 1.45 -15.73
C ALA A 61 0.71 0.58 -16.94
N ILE A 62 -0.56 0.23 -17.10
CA ILE A 62 -1.09 -0.65 -18.16
C ILE A 62 -2.03 0.09 -19.12
N LYS A 63 -2.07 1.42 -19.03
CA LYS A 63 -2.76 2.32 -19.95
C LYS A 63 -1.83 3.52 -20.25
N PRO A 64 -1.98 4.18 -21.41
CA PRO A 64 -1.22 5.40 -21.72
C PRO A 64 -1.43 6.49 -20.68
N LEU A 65 -0.38 7.27 -20.38
CA LEU A 65 -0.44 8.33 -19.37
C LEU A 65 -1.53 9.36 -19.64
N SER A 66 -1.77 9.73 -20.91
CA SER A 66 -2.85 10.66 -21.26
C SER A 66 -4.23 10.16 -20.81
N VAL A 67 -4.52 8.87 -20.99
CA VAL A 67 -5.78 8.24 -20.54
C VAL A 67 -5.90 8.28 -19.02
N ILE A 68 -4.79 8.07 -18.31
CA ILE A 68 -4.74 8.13 -16.85
C ILE A 68 -5.03 9.56 -16.39
N HIS A 69 -4.33 10.56 -16.94
CA HIS A 69 -4.55 11.97 -16.63
C HIS A 69 -5.99 12.42 -16.91
N ASP A 70 -6.51 12.15 -18.11
CA ASP A 70 -7.88 12.50 -18.50
C ASP A 70 -8.94 11.90 -17.56
N PHE A 71 -8.68 10.71 -17.00
CA PHE A 71 -9.55 10.10 -16.02
C PHE A 71 -9.46 10.83 -14.68
N PHE A 72 -8.26 11.02 -14.13
CA PHE A 72 -8.12 11.65 -12.81
C PHE A 72 -8.58 13.12 -12.80
N ASP A 73 -8.47 13.83 -13.92
CA ASP A 73 -9.02 15.19 -14.08
C ASP A 73 -10.55 15.22 -13.93
N LYS A 74 -11.26 14.22 -14.49
CA LYS A 74 -12.71 14.08 -14.38
C LYS A 74 -13.18 13.66 -12.98
N HIS A 75 -12.26 13.09 -12.20
CA HIS A 75 -12.51 12.51 -10.89
C HIS A 75 -11.70 13.21 -9.77
N SER A 76 -11.41 14.51 -9.95
CA SER A 76 -10.45 15.29 -9.15
C SER A 76 -10.72 15.33 -7.64
N ASN A 77 -11.98 15.15 -7.23
CA ASN A 77 -12.37 15.15 -5.83
C ASN A 77 -12.48 13.74 -5.22
N GLU A 78 -12.20 12.67 -5.94
CA GLU A 78 -12.43 11.31 -5.45
C GLU A 78 -11.18 10.66 -4.86
N ILE A 79 -11.40 9.71 -3.95
CA ILE A 79 -10.36 8.92 -3.28
C ILE A 79 -10.45 7.48 -3.79
N PHE A 80 -9.33 6.98 -4.30
CA PHE A 80 -9.23 5.65 -4.90
C PHE A 80 -8.51 4.71 -3.93
N MET A 81 -9.29 3.95 -3.18
CA MET A 81 -8.81 3.05 -2.15
C MET A 81 -9.76 1.87 -2.00
N THR A 82 -9.23 0.66 -1.89
CA THR A 82 -10.04 -0.51 -1.57
C THR A 82 -10.41 -0.48 -0.09
N ILE A 83 -11.70 -0.65 0.22
CA ILE A 83 -12.22 -0.81 1.57
C ILE A 83 -13.00 -2.12 1.65
N SER A 84 -12.73 -2.91 2.68
CA SER A 84 -13.41 -4.16 2.98
C SER A 84 -13.79 -4.22 4.46
N ASP A 85 -14.99 -4.74 4.74
CA ASP A 85 -15.64 -4.72 6.07
C ASP A 85 -16.46 -6.01 6.27
N THR A 86 -15.79 -7.16 6.10
CA THR A 86 -16.41 -8.47 6.35
C THR A 86 -16.14 -8.94 7.79
N ASP A 87 -16.88 -9.92 8.29
CA ASP A 87 -16.60 -10.49 9.61
C ASP A 87 -15.23 -11.18 9.70
N VAL A 88 -14.75 -11.75 8.59
CA VAL A 88 -13.40 -12.31 8.49
C VAL A 88 -12.37 -11.20 8.68
N ASP A 89 -12.62 -10.05 8.07
CA ASP A 89 -11.78 -8.87 8.17
C ASP A 89 -11.74 -8.36 9.61
N LYS A 90 -12.91 -8.23 10.25
CA LYS A 90 -13.02 -7.78 11.64
C LYS A 90 -12.21 -8.66 12.59
N ARG A 91 -12.28 -9.99 12.46
CA ARG A 91 -11.47 -10.91 13.26
C ARG A 91 -9.97 -10.73 13.02
N ARG A 92 -9.56 -10.57 11.77
CA ARG A 92 -8.15 -10.33 11.42
C ARG A 92 -7.66 -8.99 11.96
N MET A 93 -8.44 -7.93 11.81
CA MET A 93 -8.12 -6.58 12.30
C MET A 93 -8.06 -6.54 13.84
N ASP A 94 -8.96 -7.24 14.54
CA ASP A 94 -8.92 -7.35 16.00
C ASP A 94 -7.59 -7.96 16.46
N PHE A 95 -7.17 -9.06 15.84
CA PHE A 95 -5.85 -9.62 16.10
C PHE A 95 -4.75 -8.60 15.78
N CYS A 96 -4.68 -8.12 14.53
CA CYS A 96 -3.59 -7.31 14.02
C CYS A 96 -3.37 -5.97 14.73
N ILE A 97 -4.44 -5.31 15.21
CA ILE A 97 -4.41 -3.89 15.62
C ILE A 97 -4.76 -3.65 17.08
N ASN A 98 -5.55 -4.53 17.72
CA ASN A 98 -5.94 -4.35 19.12
C ASN A 98 -4.91 -4.90 20.10
N TYR A 99 -3.91 -5.64 19.63
CA TYR A 99 -2.80 -6.15 20.42
C TYR A 99 -1.46 -5.59 19.90
N TYR A 100 -0.47 -5.56 20.78
CA TYR A 100 0.91 -5.27 20.44
C TYR A 100 1.55 -6.51 19.80
N HIS A 101 2.20 -6.31 18.67
CA HIS A 101 2.98 -7.31 17.95
C HIS A 101 4.43 -6.83 17.78
N PRO A 102 5.25 -6.86 18.85
CA PRO A 102 6.60 -6.32 18.82
C PRO A 102 7.58 -7.15 17.97
N PHE A 103 7.21 -8.39 17.60
CA PHE A 103 8.11 -9.31 16.93
C PHE A 103 7.83 -9.49 15.43
N ILE A 104 6.80 -8.83 14.86
CA ILE A 104 6.45 -8.92 13.42
C ILE A 104 7.67 -8.67 12.53
N ARG A 105 8.45 -7.65 12.87
CA ARG A 105 9.69 -7.27 12.17
C ARG A 105 10.69 -8.43 12.02
N LEU A 106 10.65 -9.42 12.92
CA LEU A 106 11.59 -10.53 12.99
C LEU A 106 11.05 -11.83 12.38
N LEU A 107 9.76 -11.90 12.04
CA LEU A 107 9.07 -13.12 11.58
C LEU A 107 9.65 -13.70 10.28
N ARG A 108 10.13 -12.85 9.37
CA ARG A 108 10.66 -13.30 8.08
C ARG A 108 12.19 -13.48 8.06
N LYS A 109 12.85 -13.52 9.23
CA LYS A 109 14.26 -13.93 9.31
C LYS A 109 14.37 -15.46 9.15
N LYS A 110 15.13 -15.92 8.14
CA LYS A 110 15.17 -17.33 7.69
C LYS A 110 15.27 -18.38 8.81
N ILE A 111 16.15 -18.17 9.79
CA ILE A 111 16.48 -19.21 10.79
C ILE A 111 15.60 -19.09 12.05
N ILE A 112 15.28 -17.86 12.45
CA ILE A 112 14.66 -17.55 13.76
C ILE A 112 13.20 -17.08 13.65
N GLY A 113 12.66 -16.95 12.44
CA GLY A 113 11.31 -16.44 12.19
C GLY A 113 10.22 -17.23 12.91
N LYS A 114 10.34 -18.57 12.95
CA LYS A 114 9.40 -19.44 13.67
C LYS A 114 9.41 -19.20 15.19
N LEU A 115 10.57 -18.87 15.77
CA LEU A 115 10.68 -18.52 17.19
C LEU A 115 9.94 -17.20 17.45
N PHE A 116 10.21 -16.18 16.65
CA PHE A 116 9.56 -14.87 16.79
C PHE A 116 8.05 -14.93 16.54
N PHE A 117 7.59 -15.83 15.67
CA PHE A 117 6.16 -16.09 15.49
C PHE A 117 5.52 -16.59 16.79
N LYS A 118 6.13 -17.61 17.41
CA LYS A 118 5.65 -18.13 18.70
C LYS A 118 5.73 -17.09 19.82
N LEU A 119 6.76 -16.23 19.83
CA LEU A 119 6.89 -15.15 20.79
C LEU A 119 5.82 -14.07 20.60
N ASP A 120 5.44 -13.79 19.36
CA ASP A 120 4.35 -12.87 19.03
C ASP A 120 2.99 -13.44 19.48
N ASP A 121 2.72 -14.71 19.17
CA ASP A 121 1.52 -15.42 19.63
C ASP A 121 1.44 -15.46 21.16
N LEU A 122 2.56 -15.76 21.83
CA LEU A 122 2.65 -15.73 23.29
C LEU A 122 2.41 -14.32 23.84
N SER A 123 2.95 -13.29 23.19
CA SER A 123 2.71 -11.90 23.57
C SER A 123 1.23 -11.54 23.46
N VAL A 124 0.56 -11.92 22.38
CA VAL A 124 -0.88 -11.69 22.19
C VAL A 124 -1.69 -12.49 23.22
N TYR A 125 -1.31 -13.74 23.50
CA TYR A 125 -1.95 -14.56 24.53
C TYR A 125 -1.86 -13.91 25.91
N ILE A 126 -0.68 -13.44 26.31
CA ILE A 126 -0.48 -12.73 27.59
C ILE A 126 -1.35 -11.46 27.63
N GLN A 127 -1.37 -10.66 26.57
CA GLN A 127 -2.21 -9.47 26.51
C GLN A 127 -3.69 -9.79 26.66
N ARG A 128 -4.17 -10.90 26.06
CA ARG A 128 -5.54 -11.38 26.24
C ARG A 128 -5.84 -11.79 27.68
N LEU A 129 -4.93 -12.52 28.33
CA LEU A 129 -5.07 -12.90 29.74
C LEU A 129 -5.21 -11.69 30.67
N PHE A 130 -4.48 -10.61 30.39
CA PHE A 130 -4.52 -9.38 31.18
C PHE A 130 -5.50 -8.33 30.63
N CYS A 131 -6.34 -8.67 29.65
CA CYS A 131 -7.28 -7.75 29.00
C CYS A 131 -6.64 -6.45 28.46
N LEU A 132 -5.35 -6.50 28.11
CA LEU A 132 -4.60 -5.37 27.56
C LEU A 132 -4.96 -5.19 26.08
N LYS A 133 -5.87 -4.26 25.79
CA LYS A 133 -6.22 -3.84 24.42
C LYS A 133 -5.71 -2.44 24.14
N ARG A 134 -5.19 -2.22 22.95
CA ARG A 134 -4.61 -0.92 22.54
C ARG A 134 -5.64 0.20 22.47
N ASN A 135 -6.80 -0.03 21.85
CA ASN A 135 -7.93 0.91 21.90
C ASN A 135 -9.20 0.27 21.29
N PRO A 136 -10.25 0.01 22.09
CA PRO A 136 -11.48 -0.62 21.60
C PRO A 136 -12.44 0.31 20.84
N ARG A 137 -12.21 1.63 20.80
CA ARG A 137 -13.21 2.60 20.29
C ARG A 137 -13.11 2.94 18.80
N LEU A 138 -12.10 2.44 18.10
CA LEU A 138 -11.91 2.74 16.68
C LEU A 138 -12.57 1.64 15.83
N ASN A 139 -13.50 2.03 14.97
CA ASN A 139 -14.06 1.11 13.98
C ASN A 139 -13.01 0.89 12.89
N LEU A 140 -12.39 -0.29 12.90
CA LEU A 140 -11.31 -0.63 11.98
C LEU A 140 -11.90 -1.01 10.61
N PHE A 141 -11.25 -0.54 9.55
CA PHE A 141 -11.53 -0.92 8.17
C PHE A 141 -10.23 -1.38 7.52
N LYS A 142 -10.31 -2.42 6.69
CA LYS A 142 -9.14 -2.91 5.94
C LYS A 142 -9.26 -2.61 4.46
N GLY A 143 -8.16 -2.79 3.74
CA GLY A 143 -8.12 -2.67 2.30
C GLY A 143 -6.82 -3.18 1.72
N HIS A 144 -6.60 -2.85 0.46
CA HIS A 144 -5.28 -2.97 -0.14
C HIS A 144 -4.44 -1.75 0.22
N GLN A 145 -3.12 -1.95 0.30
CA GLN A 145 -2.15 -0.88 0.49
C GLN A 145 -2.17 0.17 -0.64
N TRP A 146 -2.50 -0.23 -1.87
CA TRP A 146 -2.43 0.65 -3.05
C TRP A 146 -3.56 1.67 -3.09
N MET A 147 -3.21 2.92 -3.42
CA MET A 147 -4.16 4.03 -3.40
C MET A 147 -3.76 5.17 -4.35
N SER A 148 -4.74 5.94 -4.80
CA SER A 148 -4.54 7.26 -5.43
C SER A 148 -5.29 8.29 -4.60
N LEU A 149 -4.56 9.27 -4.07
CA LEU A 149 -5.11 10.25 -3.13
C LEU A 149 -5.06 11.66 -3.73
N PRO A 150 -6.15 12.44 -3.64
CA PRO A 150 -6.11 13.85 -3.99
C PRO A 150 -5.30 14.65 -2.97
N HIS A 151 -4.77 15.81 -3.38
CA HIS A 151 -3.85 16.63 -2.58
C HIS A 151 -4.36 16.96 -1.17
N ASP A 152 -5.62 17.37 -1.06
CA ASP A 152 -6.20 17.80 0.21
C ASP A 152 -6.31 16.64 1.22
N PHE A 153 -6.67 15.45 0.76
CA PHE A 153 -6.67 14.26 1.59
C PHE A 153 -5.25 13.82 1.98
N MET A 154 -4.26 13.99 1.09
CA MET A 154 -2.85 13.78 1.42
C MET A 154 -2.39 14.68 2.57
N LEU A 155 -2.71 15.98 2.51
CA LEU A 155 -2.42 16.93 3.59
C LEU A 155 -3.18 16.57 4.88
N PHE A 156 -4.43 16.12 4.78
CA PHE A 156 -5.19 15.64 5.92
C PHE A 156 -4.52 14.46 6.61
N LEU A 157 -4.03 13.45 5.86
CA LEU A 157 -3.29 12.32 6.44
C LEU A 157 -2.02 12.79 7.15
N LEU A 158 -1.25 13.70 6.54
CA LEU A 158 -0.03 14.24 7.13
C LEU A 158 -0.30 15.02 8.41
N SER A 159 -1.41 15.76 8.48
CA SER A 159 -1.84 16.44 9.72
C SER A 159 -2.09 15.47 10.88
N LYS A 160 -2.45 14.21 10.58
CA LYS A 160 -2.70 13.13 11.54
C LYS A 160 -1.52 12.17 11.72
N GLU A 161 -0.38 12.40 11.08
CA GLU A 161 0.74 11.46 11.05
C GLU A 161 1.14 10.96 12.44
N LYS A 162 1.41 11.88 13.39
CA LYS A 162 1.87 11.49 14.74
C LYS A 162 0.87 10.56 15.43
N TYR A 163 -0.42 10.84 15.27
CA TYR A 163 -1.48 10.00 15.81
C TYR A 163 -1.50 8.63 15.12
N ILE A 164 -1.47 8.60 13.78
CA ILE A 164 -1.54 7.37 12.98
C ILE A 164 -0.33 6.48 13.30
N LEU A 165 0.89 7.00 13.15
CA LEU A 165 2.10 6.23 13.41
C LEU A 165 2.16 5.73 14.85
N SER A 166 1.73 6.52 15.83
CA SER A 166 1.65 6.05 17.22
C SER A 166 0.60 4.96 17.42
N ARG A 167 -0.60 5.12 16.84
CA ARG A 167 -1.73 4.19 17.01
C ARG A 167 -1.43 2.82 16.41
N PHE A 168 -0.73 2.78 15.28
CA PHE A 168 -0.41 1.58 14.52
C PHE A 168 1.06 1.12 14.68
N LYS A 169 1.82 1.71 15.61
CA LYS A 169 3.17 1.22 15.96
C LYS A 169 3.10 -0.15 16.61
N TYR A 170 3.96 -1.09 16.22
CA TYR A 170 3.93 -2.47 16.74
C TYR A 170 2.58 -3.16 16.52
N THR A 171 1.95 -2.92 15.37
CA THR A 171 0.79 -3.69 14.91
C THR A 171 1.17 -4.46 13.64
N CYS A 172 0.36 -5.45 13.28
CA CYS A 172 0.55 -6.23 12.07
C CYS A 172 -0.28 -5.65 10.91
N CYS A 173 0.26 -5.65 9.69
CA CYS A 173 -0.40 -5.18 8.46
C CYS A 173 -1.02 -3.77 8.61
N ALA A 174 -0.29 -2.86 9.24
CA ALA A 174 -0.75 -1.50 9.50
C ALA A 174 -1.07 -0.72 8.20
N ASP A 175 -0.30 -0.98 7.15
CA ASP A 175 -0.44 -0.45 5.80
C ASP A 175 -1.77 -0.83 5.11
N GLU A 176 -2.38 -1.95 5.50
CA GLU A 176 -3.66 -2.41 4.97
C GLU A 176 -4.88 -1.96 5.81
N ILE A 177 -4.66 -1.25 6.92
CA ILE A 177 -5.74 -0.92 7.88
C ILE A 177 -5.75 0.56 8.26
N ALA A 178 -4.60 1.19 8.43
CA ALA A 178 -4.50 2.51 9.05
C ALA A 178 -5.22 3.59 8.24
N ILE A 179 -4.88 3.73 6.96
CA ILE A 179 -5.39 4.83 6.13
C ILE A 179 -6.87 4.59 5.77
N GLN A 180 -7.26 3.34 5.54
CA GLN A 180 -8.65 2.91 5.34
C GLN A 180 -9.51 3.29 6.54
N THR A 181 -9.02 3.01 7.74
CA THR A 181 -9.69 3.37 8.99
C THR A 181 -9.81 4.89 9.14
N ILE A 182 -8.75 5.65 8.88
CA ILE A 182 -8.75 7.12 8.98
C ILE A 182 -9.70 7.77 7.96
N LEU A 183 -9.76 7.22 6.74
CA LEU A 183 -10.69 7.66 5.71
C LEU A 183 -12.14 7.48 6.18
N MET A 184 -12.49 6.28 6.63
CA MET A 184 -13.85 5.93 7.04
C MET A 184 -14.32 6.63 8.33
N ASP A 185 -13.38 7.01 9.20
CA ASP A 185 -13.61 7.82 10.41
C ASP A 185 -13.67 9.34 10.12
N SER A 186 -13.70 9.74 8.86
CA SER A 186 -13.72 11.16 8.47
C SER A 186 -14.83 11.48 7.47
N GLU A 187 -15.08 12.78 7.25
CA GLU A 187 -16.01 13.23 6.22
C GLU A 187 -15.56 12.87 4.78
N TYR A 188 -14.26 12.62 4.58
CA TYR A 188 -13.71 12.21 3.29
C TYR A 188 -14.26 10.86 2.81
N LYS A 189 -14.84 10.04 3.67
CA LYS A 189 -15.49 8.77 3.27
C LYS A 189 -16.54 8.95 2.16
N LYS A 190 -17.17 10.12 2.09
CA LYS A 190 -18.18 10.46 1.06
C LYS A 190 -17.57 10.62 -0.34
N ARG A 191 -16.24 10.75 -0.43
CA ARG A 191 -15.47 10.92 -1.66
C ARG A 191 -14.88 9.61 -2.18
N LEU A 192 -15.19 8.48 -1.56
CA LEU A 192 -14.71 7.18 -2.05
C LEU A 192 -15.26 6.94 -3.46
N TYR A 193 -14.37 6.73 -4.43
CA TYR A 193 -14.73 6.61 -5.86
C TYR A 193 -15.81 5.56 -6.13
N VAL A 194 -15.71 4.41 -5.46
CA VAL A 194 -16.68 3.32 -5.57
C VAL A 194 -17.07 2.82 -4.19
N PRO A 195 -18.25 2.19 -4.05
CA PRO A 195 -18.67 1.61 -2.78
C PRO A 195 -17.67 0.62 -2.19
N ILE A 196 -17.77 0.44 -0.87
CA ILE A 196 -17.01 -0.56 -0.12
C ILE A 196 -17.22 -1.97 -0.71
N GLN A 197 -16.26 -2.87 -0.45
CA GLN A 197 -16.17 -4.23 -1.01
C GLN A 197 -15.94 -4.30 -2.52
N ASN A 198 -15.41 -3.24 -3.13
CA ASN A 198 -14.92 -3.27 -4.51
C ASN A 198 -13.39 -3.44 -4.56
N GLN A 199 -12.94 -4.59 -5.09
CA GLN A 199 -11.50 -4.92 -5.18
C GLN A 199 -10.75 -4.04 -6.20
N ASN A 200 -11.44 -3.48 -7.19
CA ASN A 200 -10.87 -2.59 -8.20
C ASN A 200 -10.96 -1.11 -7.82
N ALA A 201 -11.39 -0.77 -6.59
CA ALA A 201 -11.56 0.61 -6.14
C ALA A 201 -10.28 1.46 -6.21
N ALA A 202 -9.13 0.81 -6.02
CA ALA A 202 -7.84 1.44 -6.16
C ALA A 202 -7.37 1.53 -7.62
N LEU A 203 -8.07 0.96 -8.61
CA LEU A 203 -7.62 0.94 -10.02
C LEU A 203 -6.28 0.20 -10.23
N ARG A 204 -6.03 -0.83 -9.41
CA ARG A 204 -4.87 -1.72 -9.46
C ARG A 204 -5.35 -3.14 -9.76
N LEU A 205 -4.94 -3.68 -10.90
CA LEU A 205 -5.14 -5.08 -11.25
C LEU A 205 -4.15 -5.94 -10.46
N ILE A 206 -4.66 -6.75 -9.53
CA ILE A 206 -3.86 -7.66 -8.72
C ILE A 206 -4.52 -9.04 -8.77
N ASP A 207 -3.78 -10.02 -9.27
CA ASP A 207 -4.27 -11.40 -9.29
C ASP A 207 -3.90 -12.13 -8.01
N TRP A 208 -4.91 -12.40 -7.21
CA TRP A 208 -4.86 -13.20 -5.98
C TRP A 208 -5.31 -14.65 -6.17
N ASN A 209 -5.81 -15.01 -7.35
CA ASN A 209 -6.41 -16.32 -7.63
C ASN A 209 -5.34 -17.35 -8.00
N ARG A 210 -4.24 -16.92 -8.64
CA ARG A 210 -3.15 -17.78 -9.12
C ARG A 210 -1.92 -17.82 -8.19
N GLY A 211 -2.03 -17.37 -6.94
CA GLY A 211 -0.96 -17.50 -5.92
C GLY A 211 -0.79 -16.28 -5.01
N GLU A 212 0.44 -16.10 -4.47
CA GLU A 212 0.78 -14.98 -3.57
C GLU A 212 1.29 -13.73 -4.33
N PRO A 213 0.39 -12.76 -4.55
CA PRO A 213 -0.04 -12.30 -5.86
C PRO A 213 0.75 -12.83 -7.07
N TYR A 214 0.04 -13.28 -8.09
CA TYR A 214 0.63 -13.85 -9.31
C TYR A 214 1.55 -12.87 -10.06
N VAL A 215 2.57 -13.43 -10.71
CA VAL A 215 3.50 -12.69 -11.57
C VAL A 215 3.04 -12.85 -13.00
N TRP A 216 2.58 -11.76 -13.61
CA TRP A 216 2.08 -11.72 -14.98
C TRP A 216 3.14 -12.19 -15.98
N LYS A 217 2.70 -12.96 -16.97
CA LYS A 217 3.50 -13.49 -18.08
C LYS A 217 2.89 -13.08 -19.40
N LYS A 218 3.64 -13.26 -20.49
CA LYS A 218 3.23 -12.90 -21.86
C LYS A 218 1.84 -13.42 -22.24
N ASP A 219 1.48 -14.62 -21.81
CA ASP A 219 0.18 -15.23 -22.12
C ASP A 219 -1.00 -14.47 -21.48
N ASP A 220 -0.73 -13.60 -20.50
CA ASP A 220 -1.74 -12.82 -19.78
C ASP A 220 -1.95 -11.41 -20.38
N ILE A 221 -1.28 -11.07 -21.49
CA ILE A 221 -1.36 -9.73 -22.11
C ILE A 221 -2.81 -9.35 -22.42
N GLU A 222 -3.60 -10.27 -22.98
CA GLU A 222 -4.99 -9.98 -23.33
C GLU A 222 -5.82 -9.62 -22.10
N GLU A 223 -5.65 -10.35 -20.99
CA GLU A 223 -6.33 -10.08 -19.72
C GLU A 223 -5.98 -8.69 -19.18
N ILE A 224 -4.70 -8.32 -19.22
CA ILE A 224 -4.21 -7.02 -18.76
C ILE A 224 -4.74 -5.88 -19.63
N MET A 225 -4.68 -6.03 -20.96
CA MET A 225 -5.10 -4.98 -21.89
C MET A 225 -6.61 -4.73 -21.83
N ASN A 226 -7.40 -5.77 -21.54
CA ASN A 226 -8.85 -5.69 -21.35
C ASN A 226 -9.26 -5.18 -19.95
N SER A 227 -8.33 -5.02 -19.01
CA SER A 227 -8.63 -4.50 -17.68
C SER A 227 -9.05 -3.03 -17.71
N ASN A 228 -9.97 -2.65 -16.82
CA ASN A 228 -10.33 -1.25 -16.57
C ASN A 228 -9.42 -0.56 -15.54
N ASN A 229 -8.46 -1.29 -14.96
CA ASN A 229 -7.47 -0.74 -14.05
C ASN A 229 -6.37 0.02 -14.80
N PHE A 230 -5.70 0.96 -14.12
CA PHE A 230 -4.60 1.74 -14.70
C PHE A 230 -3.22 1.20 -14.39
N PHE A 231 -3.09 0.47 -13.29
CA PHE A 231 -1.85 -0.16 -12.88
C PHE A 231 -2.06 -1.65 -12.70
N ALA A 232 -1.01 -2.46 -12.87
CA ALA A 232 -1.06 -3.88 -12.59
C ALA A 232 0.14 -4.37 -11.78
N ARG A 233 -0.09 -5.45 -11.04
CA ARG A 233 0.83 -6.08 -10.10
C ARG A 233 0.71 -7.62 -10.21
N LYS A 234 1.79 -8.42 -10.25
CA LYS A 234 3.23 -8.07 -10.21
C LYS A 234 3.90 -8.38 -11.55
N PHE A 235 4.91 -7.57 -11.90
CA PHE A 235 5.81 -7.85 -13.01
C PHE A 235 7.23 -8.17 -12.52
N SER A 236 7.94 -9.02 -13.26
CA SER A 236 9.35 -9.33 -12.99
C SER A 236 10.08 -9.65 -14.29
N SER A 237 11.05 -8.81 -14.65
CA SER A 237 11.93 -9.05 -15.81
C SER A 237 12.84 -10.27 -15.67
N PHE A 238 12.90 -10.88 -14.48
CA PHE A 238 13.58 -12.17 -14.26
C PHE A 238 12.69 -13.36 -14.56
N VAL A 239 11.36 -13.21 -14.45
CA VAL A 239 10.39 -14.26 -14.72
C VAL A 239 9.94 -14.21 -16.18
N ASP A 240 9.54 -13.02 -16.64
CA ASP A 240 9.12 -12.80 -18.01
C ASP A 240 9.42 -11.34 -18.40
N ARG A 241 10.39 -11.16 -19.29
CA ARG A 241 10.79 -9.84 -19.79
C ARG A 241 9.88 -9.36 -20.93
N ASP A 242 9.38 -10.29 -21.75
CA ASP A 242 8.61 -9.97 -22.96
C ASP A 242 7.37 -9.16 -22.61
N ILE A 243 6.65 -9.56 -21.55
CA ILE A 243 5.48 -8.80 -21.09
C ILE A 243 5.85 -7.41 -20.57
N VAL A 244 6.97 -7.26 -19.86
CA VAL A 244 7.42 -5.97 -19.34
C VAL A 244 7.74 -5.02 -20.49
N ASP A 245 8.45 -5.51 -21.50
CA ASP A 245 8.84 -4.71 -22.67
C ASP A 245 7.61 -4.40 -23.54
N PHE A 246 6.66 -5.34 -23.68
CA PHE A 246 5.39 -5.10 -24.36
C PHE A 246 4.58 -3.98 -23.70
N ILE A 247 4.37 -4.05 -22.38
CA ILE A 247 3.59 -3.03 -21.64
C ILE A 247 4.27 -1.67 -21.74
N LYS A 248 5.61 -1.60 -21.61
CA LYS A 248 6.35 -0.35 -21.80
C LYS A 248 6.13 0.21 -23.20
N LEU A 249 6.32 -0.58 -24.25
CA LEU A 249 6.15 -0.09 -25.62
C LEU A 249 4.72 0.40 -25.89
N LYS A 250 3.71 -0.26 -25.30
CA LYS A 250 2.30 0.07 -25.54
C LYS A 250 1.77 1.23 -24.69
N CYS A 251 2.34 1.48 -23.51
CA CYS A 251 1.82 2.41 -22.51
C CYS A 251 2.76 3.56 -22.15
N SER A 252 3.96 3.62 -22.75
CA SER A 252 4.87 4.78 -22.63
C SER A 252 4.34 6.00 -23.37
#